data_AF-A0A525JL67-F1
#
_entry.id   AF-A0A525JL67-F1
#
_cell.length_a   1.000
_cell.length_b   1.000
_cell.length_c   1.000
_cell.angle_alpha   90.00
_cell.angle_beta   90.00
_cell.angle_gamma   90.00
#
_symmetry.space_group_name_H-M   'P 1'
#
loop_
_entity.id
_entity.type
_entity.pdbx_description
1 polymer ?
#
loop_
_entity_poly.entity_id
_entity_poly.type
_entity_poly.pdbx_seq_one_letter_code
_entity_poly.pdbx_strand_id
1 'polypeptide(L)'
;MAFAAASAQATEFAGTWTLSELNTSDPGLVVNATKTTGSFDIANGVLTASSPTTTINLFDLYTNEGSIEKDDKTPLPIQLTFTFTTPSPTSGGVINGTTVGQETFLGVFQDGVLNWADSGVTDVNFGTNLSGLLTIGVNGGAFNTGLFGLDKGKRAGLDVSATFDWVNDPTSGGVPEPASWALMIAGFGMAGATLRRRRVAVAAA
;
A
#
# COMPACT_ATOMS: atom_id res chain seq x y z
N MET A 1 -40.50 -5.55 -6.51
CA MET A 1 -39.15 -5.05 -6.81
C MET A 1 -38.30 -5.32 -5.58
N ALA A 2 -37.46 -6.36 -5.62
CA ALA A 2 -36.51 -6.65 -4.55
C ALA A 2 -35.28 -5.76 -4.76
N PHE A 3 -34.99 -4.88 -3.80
CA PHE A 3 -33.69 -4.21 -3.74
C PHE A 3 -32.69 -5.27 -3.28
N ALA A 4 -31.91 -5.82 -4.23
CA ALA A 4 -30.77 -6.62 -3.88
C ALA A 4 -29.80 -5.75 -3.09
N ALA A 5 -29.47 -6.14 -1.85
CA ALA A 5 -28.32 -5.59 -1.16
C ALA A 5 -27.10 -5.87 -2.04
N ALA A 6 -26.42 -4.82 -2.51
CA ALA A 6 -25.13 -5.00 -3.17
C ALA A 6 -24.21 -5.67 -2.15
N SER A 7 -23.68 -6.84 -2.47
CA SER A 7 -22.65 -7.46 -1.64
C SER A 7 -21.47 -6.50 -1.56
N ALA A 8 -20.96 -6.26 -0.34
CA ALA A 8 -19.68 -5.59 -0.15
C ALA A 8 -18.61 -6.45 -0.82
N GLN A 9 -18.23 -6.09 -2.05
CA GLN A 9 -17.16 -6.75 -2.77
C GLN A 9 -15.86 -6.14 -2.23
N ALA A 10 -15.07 -6.91 -1.47
CA ALA A 10 -13.75 -6.44 -1.08
C ALA A 10 -12.90 -6.17 -2.33
N THR A 11 -12.08 -5.12 -2.28
CA THR A 11 -11.35 -4.62 -3.44
C THR A 11 -10.11 -5.48 -3.69
N GLU A 12 -9.95 -5.99 -4.90
CA GLU A 12 -8.73 -6.67 -5.36
C GLU A 12 -7.67 -5.64 -5.77
N PHE A 13 -6.43 -5.83 -5.32
CA PHE A 13 -5.30 -4.98 -5.68
C PHE A 13 -4.27 -5.78 -6.47
N ALA A 14 -4.19 -5.53 -7.77
CA ALA A 14 -3.21 -6.16 -8.64
C ALA A 14 -2.51 -5.14 -9.52
N GLY A 15 -1.29 -5.47 -9.93
CA GLY A 15 -0.46 -4.55 -10.68
C GLY A 15 0.98 -5.01 -10.80
N THR A 16 1.85 -4.05 -11.07
CA THR A 16 3.29 -4.23 -11.16
C THR A 16 4.00 -3.24 -10.26
N TRP A 17 5.21 -3.61 -9.85
CA TRP A 17 6.16 -2.68 -9.26
C TRP A 17 7.40 -2.62 -10.14
N THR A 18 8.02 -1.45 -10.18
CA THR A 18 9.26 -1.21 -10.92
C THR A 18 10.24 -0.44 -10.04
N LEU A 19 11.46 -0.94 -9.95
CA LEU A 19 12.60 -0.27 -9.37
C LEU A 19 13.29 0.56 -10.46
N SER A 20 13.10 1.86 -10.40
CA SER A 20 13.74 2.87 -11.23
C SER A 20 14.91 3.52 -10.48
N GLU A 21 15.77 4.20 -11.24
CA GLU A 21 16.88 4.99 -10.69
C GLU A 21 17.82 4.19 -9.77
N LEU A 22 18.42 3.09 -10.23
CA LEU A 22 19.39 2.33 -9.43
C LEU A 22 20.82 2.63 -9.90
N ASN A 23 21.74 2.99 -8.98
CA ASN A 23 23.14 3.22 -9.34
C ASN A 23 23.89 1.91 -9.56
N THR A 24 24.06 1.49 -10.80
CA THR A 24 24.70 0.22 -11.16
C THR A 24 26.12 0.38 -11.72
N SER A 25 26.69 1.58 -11.63
CA SER A 25 28.05 1.88 -12.10
C SER A 25 28.65 3.06 -11.36
N ASP A 26 29.98 3.11 -11.29
CA ASP A 26 30.71 4.26 -10.75
C ASP A 26 30.40 5.55 -11.53
N PRO A 27 30.43 6.73 -10.88
CA PRO A 27 30.83 6.97 -9.49
C PRO A 27 29.72 6.71 -8.45
N GLY A 28 30.12 6.45 -7.21
CA GLY A 28 29.27 6.21 -6.05
C GLY A 28 28.86 4.75 -5.89
N LEU A 29 28.20 4.43 -4.77
CA LEU A 29 27.99 3.04 -4.34
C LEU A 29 27.25 2.25 -5.43
N VAL A 30 27.93 1.24 -5.98
CA VAL A 30 27.43 0.37 -7.04
C VAL A 30 26.56 -0.72 -6.46
N VAL A 31 25.25 -0.57 -6.61
CA VAL A 31 24.24 -1.49 -6.08
C VAL A 31 23.63 -2.36 -7.18
N ASN A 32 23.12 -3.50 -6.76
CA ASN A 32 22.47 -4.50 -7.58
C ASN A 32 21.17 -4.92 -6.92
N ALA A 33 20.14 -5.16 -7.72
CA ALA A 33 18.87 -5.72 -7.28
C ALA A 33 18.62 -7.05 -7.98
N THR A 34 18.14 -8.05 -7.26
CA THR A 34 17.83 -9.38 -7.86
C THR A 34 16.70 -9.33 -8.88
N LYS A 35 15.83 -8.32 -8.77
CA LYS A 35 14.78 -7.98 -9.72
C LYS A 35 14.61 -6.46 -9.73
N THR A 36 14.33 -5.90 -10.90
CA THR A 36 13.96 -4.49 -11.05
C THR A 36 12.49 -4.31 -11.39
N THR A 37 11.76 -5.40 -11.64
CA THR A 37 10.32 -5.38 -11.86
C THR A 37 9.68 -6.65 -11.30
N GLY A 38 8.40 -6.57 -10.98
CA GLY A 38 7.61 -7.73 -10.62
C GLY A 38 6.12 -7.41 -10.65
N SER A 39 5.29 -8.45 -10.58
CA SER A 39 3.85 -8.32 -10.42
C SER A 39 3.46 -8.56 -8.97
N PHE A 40 2.33 -7.98 -8.57
CA PHE A 40 1.63 -8.34 -7.34
C PHE A 40 0.16 -8.56 -7.67
N ASP A 41 -0.42 -9.51 -6.95
CA ASP A 41 -1.83 -9.85 -7.03
C ASP A 41 -2.29 -10.16 -5.61
N ILE A 42 -2.94 -9.17 -5.01
CA ILE A 42 -3.54 -9.27 -3.68
C ILE A 42 -5.02 -9.56 -3.92
N ALA A 43 -5.31 -10.85 -3.91
CA ALA A 43 -6.64 -11.37 -4.19
C ALA A 43 -7.71 -10.75 -3.28
N ASN A 44 -8.93 -10.73 -3.80
CA ASN A 44 -10.11 -10.30 -3.06
C ASN A 44 -10.22 -11.04 -1.71
N GLY A 45 -10.46 -10.27 -0.63
CA GLY A 45 -10.64 -10.81 0.71
C GLY A 45 -9.33 -11.08 1.47
N VAL A 46 -8.16 -10.89 0.85
CA VAL A 46 -6.87 -10.88 1.56
C VAL A 46 -6.77 -9.63 2.43
N LEU A 47 -7.07 -8.47 1.85
CA LEU A 47 -7.18 -7.21 2.58
C LEU A 47 -8.63 -6.97 2.95
N THR A 48 -8.90 -6.83 4.24
CA THR A 48 -10.22 -6.57 4.80
C THR A 48 -10.13 -5.61 5.98
N ALA A 49 -11.23 -5.03 6.44
CA ALA A 49 -11.22 -4.16 7.63
C ALA A 49 -10.72 -4.89 8.89
N SER A 50 -10.88 -6.22 8.95
CA SER A 50 -10.37 -7.08 10.02
C SER A 50 -8.92 -7.56 9.83
N SER A 51 -8.42 -7.49 8.60
CA SER A 51 -7.05 -7.88 8.21
C SER A 51 -6.54 -6.86 7.18
N PRO A 52 -6.20 -5.63 7.60
CA PRO A 52 -5.95 -4.53 6.67
C PRO A 52 -4.55 -4.59 6.05
N THR A 53 -3.66 -5.46 6.53
CA THR A 53 -2.27 -5.49 6.09
C THR A 53 -1.88 -6.81 5.44
N THR A 54 -1.12 -6.75 4.35
CA THR A 54 -0.40 -7.90 3.77
C THR A 54 0.99 -7.49 3.32
N THR A 55 1.94 -8.42 3.31
CA THR A 55 3.32 -8.15 2.89
C THR A 55 3.75 -9.09 1.78
N ILE A 56 4.44 -8.55 0.79
CA ILE A 56 5.06 -9.31 -0.30
C ILE A 56 6.55 -9.01 -0.37
N ASN A 57 7.33 -9.98 -0.82
CA ASN A 57 8.75 -9.76 -1.12
C ASN A 57 8.89 -9.17 -2.54
N LEU A 58 9.79 -8.21 -2.70
CA LEU A 58 10.03 -7.56 -3.98
C LEU A 58 11.33 -8.07 -4.62
N PHE A 59 12.47 -7.69 -4.02
CA PHE A 59 13.82 -7.97 -4.51
C PHE A 59 14.81 -7.92 -3.35
N ASP A 60 16.02 -8.40 -3.60
CA ASP A 60 17.13 -8.29 -2.65
C ASP A 60 18.10 -7.25 -3.19
N LEU A 61 18.43 -6.25 -2.37
CA LEU A 61 19.38 -5.18 -2.68
C LEU A 61 20.75 -5.55 -2.11
N TYR A 62 21.80 -5.40 -2.90
CA TYR A 62 23.16 -5.69 -2.46
C TYR A 62 24.22 -4.93 -3.26
N THR A 63 25.45 -4.88 -2.76
CA THR A 63 26.64 -4.42 -3.52
C THR A 63 27.64 -5.56 -3.69
N ASN A 64 28.46 -5.49 -4.74
CA ASN A 64 29.62 -6.36 -4.94
C ASN A 64 30.95 -5.65 -4.64
N GLU A 65 30.89 -4.39 -4.24
CA GLU A 65 32.05 -3.60 -3.81
C GLU A 65 32.62 -4.20 -2.52
N GLY A 66 33.95 -4.12 -2.38
CA GLY A 66 34.65 -4.73 -1.24
C GLY A 66 34.91 -3.78 -0.09
N SER A 67 34.76 -2.49 -0.35
CA SER A 67 35.05 -1.41 0.56
C SER A 67 34.23 -0.21 0.14
N ILE A 68 33.92 0.65 1.11
CA ILE A 68 33.36 1.98 0.88
C ILE A 68 34.50 2.93 0.53
N GLU A 69 34.43 3.44 -0.69
CA GLU A 69 35.35 4.44 -1.21
C GLU A 69 34.83 5.86 -0.95
N LYS A 70 35.57 6.85 -1.44
CA LYS A 70 35.25 8.26 -1.18
C LYS A 70 33.94 8.70 -1.85
N ASP A 71 33.70 8.23 -3.06
CA ASP A 71 32.53 8.56 -3.86
C ASP A 71 31.26 7.84 -3.37
N ASP A 72 31.39 6.65 -2.78
CA ASP A 72 30.28 5.86 -2.23
C ASP A 72 29.54 6.54 -1.09
N LYS A 73 30.19 7.49 -0.43
CA LYS A 73 29.62 8.26 0.68
C LYS A 73 28.64 9.35 0.21
N THR A 74 28.47 9.50 -1.10
CA THR A 74 27.48 10.40 -1.68
C THR A 74 26.18 9.64 -1.91
N PRO A 75 25.06 10.06 -1.32
CA PRO A 75 23.77 9.41 -1.56
C PRO A 75 23.37 9.51 -3.03
N LEU A 76 23.01 8.37 -3.62
CA LEU A 76 22.47 8.29 -4.98
C LEU A 76 21.03 7.80 -4.93
N PRO A 77 20.16 8.28 -5.83
CA PRO A 77 18.74 7.97 -5.78
C PRO A 77 18.46 6.48 -5.99
N ILE A 78 17.32 6.06 -5.47
CA ILE A 78 16.62 4.80 -5.77
C ILE A 78 15.12 5.07 -5.70
N GLN A 79 14.36 4.56 -6.66
CA GLN A 79 12.93 4.83 -6.73
C GLN A 79 12.16 3.55 -6.98
N LEU A 80 11.11 3.34 -6.20
CA LEU A 80 10.17 2.25 -6.38
C LEU A 80 8.81 2.83 -6.79
N THR A 81 8.24 2.30 -7.87
CA THR A 81 6.94 2.71 -8.37
C THR A 81 6.00 1.53 -8.43
N PHE A 82 4.83 1.65 -7.79
CA PHE A 82 3.72 0.70 -7.88
C PHE A 82 2.69 1.21 -8.89
N THR A 83 2.40 0.39 -9.90
CA THR A 83 1.39 0.66 -10.93
C THR A 83 0.28 -0.37 -10.81
N PHE A 84 -0.95 0.11 -10.61
CA PHE A 84 -2.11 -0.75 -10.43
C PHE A 84 -2.84 -0.99 -11.75
N THR A 85 -3.15 -2.25 -12.03
CA THR A 85 -4.10 -2.64 -13.08
C THR A 85 -5.52 -2.69 -12.54
N THR A 86 -5.68 -3.04 -11.26
CA THR A 86 -6.93 -2.96 -10.50
C THR A 86 -6.62 -2.63 -9.03
N PRO A 87 -7.45 -1.84 -8.35
CA PRO A 87 -8.54 -1.01 -8.88
C PRO A 87 -8.02 0.10 -9.82
N SER A 88 -8.91 0.71 -10.61
CA SER A 88 -8.59 1.83 -11.52
C SER A 88 -9.73 2.86 -11.52
N PRO A 89 -9.44 4.18 -11.57
CA PRO A 89 -8.11 4.81 -11.63
C PRO A 89 -7.37 4.76 -10.29
N THR A 90 -6.05 4.98 -10.36
CA THR A 90 -5.17 5.15 -9.19
C THR A 90 -4.29 6.38 -9.33
N SER A 91 -3.87 6.93 -8.19
CA SER A 91 -2.93 8.05 -8.10
C SER A 91 -2.02 7.89 -6.89
N GLY A 92 -0.72 8.09 -7.07
CA GLY A 92 0.31 7.86 -6.06
C GLY A 92 1.13 6.60 -6.36
N GLY A 93 1.74 6.01 -5.33
CA GLY A 93 2.48 4.74 -5.46
C GLY A 93 3.96 4.89 -5.82
N VAL A 94 4.52 6.10 -5.75
CA VAL A 94 5.97 6.32 -5.92
C VAL A 94 6.61 6.49 -4.55
N ILE A 95 7.71 5.78 -4.32
CA ILE A 95 8.56 5.86 -3.13
C ILE A 95 9.96 6.20 -3.61
N ASN A 96 10.45 7.37 -3.22
CA ASN A 96 11.82 7.78 -3.49
C ASN A 96 12.72 7.41 -2.31
N GLY A 97 14.00 7.24 -2.57
CA GLY A 97 15.00 6.94 -1.55
C GLY A 97 16.40 7.19 -2.08
N THR A 98 17.37 6.78 -1.28
CA THR A 98 18.79 6.83 -1.63
C THR A 98 19.52 5.59 -1.14
N THR A 99 20.54 5.18 -1.89
CA THR A 99 21.58 4.26 -1.42
C THR A 99 22.88 5.02 -1.16
N VAL A 100 23.57 4.68 -0.08
CA VAL A 100 24.84 5.33 0.30
C VAL A 100 25.73 4.37 1.07
N GLY A 101 27.04 4.47 0.87
CA GLY A 101 28.05 3.80 1.67
C GLY A 101 28.31 4.52 2.99
N GLN A 102 28.37 3.77 4.09
CA GLN A 102 28.69 4.28 5.41
C GLN A 102 29.88 3.56 6.02
N GLU A 103 30.62 4.31 6.84
CA GLU A 103 31.72 3.80 7.65
C GLU A 103 31.53 4.25 9.09
N THR A 104 31.64 3.32 10.03
CA THR A 104 31.57 3.58 11.46
C THR A 104 32.85 3.15 12.16
N PHE A 105 33.14 3.78 13.30
CA PHE A 105 34.31 3.48 14.13
C PHE A 105 35.62 3.55 13.33
N LEU A 106 35.88 4.71 12.70
CA LEU A 106 37.09 4.97 11.90
C LEU A 106 37.31 3.98 10.74
N GLY A 107 36.23 3.51 10.10
CA GLY A 107 36.30 2.59 8.94
C GLY A 107 36.37 1.11 9.31
N VAL A 108 36.28 0.78 10.60
CA VAL A 108 36.28 -0.62 11.05
C VAL A 108 35.00 -1.33 10.62
N PHE A 109 33.85 -0.68 10.70
CA PHE A 109 32.60 -1.22 10.19
C PHE A 109 32.20 -0.45 8.95
N GLN A 110 31.79 -1.19 7.92
CA GLN A 110 31.29 -0.60 6.68
C GLN A 110 29.98 -1.27 6.29
N ASP A 111 29.07 -0.50 5.71
CA ASP A 111 27.79 -0.97 5.21
C ASP A 111 27.28 -0.08 4.08
N GLY A 112 26.49 -0.65 3.19
CA GLY A 112 25.59 0.12 2.34
C GLY A 112 24.29 0.37 3.10
N VAL A 113 23.68 1.53 2.92
CA VAL A 113 22.40 1.87 3.57
C VAL A 113 21.39 2.26 2.52
N LEU A 114 20.22 1.64 2.58
CA LEU A 114 19.02 2.02 1.87
C LEU A 114 18.14 2.87 2.77
N ASN A 115 18.00 4.14 2.44
CA ASN A 115 17.11 5.07 3.13
C ASN A 115 15.99 5.50 2.20
N TRP A 116 14.76 5.20 2.56
CA TRP A 116 13.60 5.69 1.85
C TRP A 116 13.15 7.05 2.40
N ALA A 117 12.71 7.94 1.51
CA ALA A 117 12.03 9.17 1.88
C ALA A 117 10.71 8.83 2.60
N ASP A 118 10.25 9.74 3.46
CA ASP A 118 8.99 9.59 4.20
C ASP A 118 8.87 8.26 4.95
N SER A 119 10.01 7.74 5.43
CA SER A 119 10.11 6.42 6.09
C SER A 119 9.68 5.23 5.22
N GLY A 120 9.75 5.37 3.90
CA GLY A 120 9.38 4.33 2.94
C GLY A 120 7.88 4.16 2.78
N VAL A 121 7.10 5.22 3.01
CA VAL A 121 5.65 5.18 2.93
C VAL A 121 5.16 6.02 1.75
N THR A 122 4.17 5.50 1.02
CA THR A 122 3.42 6.25 0.00
C THR A 122 1.95 5.91 0.08
N ASP A 123 1.11 6.90 -0.22
CA ASP A 123 -0.32 6.71 -0.33
C ASP A 123 -0.71 6.49 -1.79
N VAL A 124 -1.65 5.57 -1.98
CA VAL A 124 -2.29 5.27 -3.26
C VAL A 124 -3.77 5.52 -3.09
N ASN A 125 -4.23 6.60 -3.72
CA ASN A 125 -5.66 6.84 -3.83
C ASN A 125 -6.21 6.02 -4.99
N PHE A 126 -7.40 5.45 -4.82
CA PHE A 126 -7.99 4.56 -5.82
C PHE A 126 -9.51 4.63 -5.91
N GLY A 127 -10.05 4.05 -6.99
CA GLY A 127 -11.49 3.95 -7.22
C GLY A 127 -12.09 5.23 -7.79
N THR A 128 -13.43 5.28 -7.85
CA THR A 128 -14.14 6.44 -8.40
C THR A 128 -13.85 7.69 -7.57
N ASN A 129 -13.51 8.78 -8.25
CA ASN A 129 -13.06 10.04 -7.64
C ASN A 129 -11.83 9.92 -6.72
N LEU A 130 -11.05 8.83 -6.78
CA LEU A 130 -9.86 8.62 -5.94
C LEU A 130 -10.16 8.72 -4.43
N SER A 131 -11.29 8.13 -4.00
CA SER A 131 -11.79 8.21 -2.62
C SER A 131 -11.31 7.07 -1.71
N GLY A 132 -10.84 5.96 -2.29
CA GLY A 132 -10.21 4.86 -1.57
C GLY A 132 -8.76 5.20 -1.24
N LEU A 133 -8.26 4.68 -0.12
CA LEU A 133 -6.88 4.92 0.32
C LEU A 133 -6.21 3.61 0.70
N LEU A 134 -5.07 3.35 0.07
CA LEU A 134 -4.16 2.26 0.35
C LEU A 134 -2.80 2.86 0.66
N THR A 135 -2.23 2.55 1.81
CA THR A 135 -0.88 2.98 2.17
C THR A 135 0.08 1.83 1.89
N ILE A 136 1.21 2.10 1.24
CA ILE A 136 2.25 1.13 0.98
C ILE A 136 3.49 1.55 1.75
N GLY A 137 3.97 0.67 2.61
CA GLY A 137 5.26 0.78 3.30
C GLY A 137 6.30 -0.15 2.70
N VAL A 138 7.55 0.28 2.60
CA VAL A 138 8.68 -0.58 2.25
C VAL A 138 9.77 -0.51 3.31
N ASN A 139 10.45 -1.63 3.56
CA ASN A 139 11.59 -1.63 4.48
C ASN A 139 12.84 -1.04 3.80
N GLY A 140 13.57 -0.25 4.58
CA GLY A 140 14.97 0.13 4.30
C GLY A 140 15.90 -0.54 5.30
N GLY A 141 17.18 -0.14 5.27
CA GLY A 141 18.16 -0.63 6.23
C GLY A 141 19.56 -0.77 5.67
N ALA A 142 20.47 -1.24 6.53
CA ALA A 142 21.83 -1.58 6.15
C ALA A 142 21.86 -2.89 5.36
N PHE A 143 22.81 -2.98 4.43
CA PHE A 143 23.12 -4.15 3.61
C PHE A 143 24.63 -4.28 3.45
N ASN A 144 25.08 -5.50 3.15
CA ASN A 144 26.48 -5.87 2.93
C ASN A 144 27.42 -5.40 4.05
N THR A 145 26.91 -5.37 5.29
CA THR A 145 27.65 -4.94 6.48
C THR A 145 28.83 -5.87 6.74
N GLY A 146 30.04 -5.30 6.83
CA GLY A 146 31.27 -6.05 7.03
C GLY A 146 32.24 -5.37 8.00
N LEU A 147 33.33 -6.09 8.30
CA LEU A 147 34.42 -5.66 9.16
C LEU A 147 35.68 -5.44 8.32
N PHE A 148 36.21 -4.21 8.31
CA PHE A 148 37.31 -3.74 7.45
C PHE A 148 37.01 -3.86 5.94
N GLY A 149 35.77 -3.64 5.57
CA GLY A 149 35.27 -3.78 4.20
C GLY A 149 33.78 -4.15 4.21
N LEU A 150 33.21 -4.26 3.02
CA LEU A 150 31.85 -4.76 2.81
C LEU A 150 31.85 -6.27 2.60
N ASP A 151 30.86 -6.94 3.17
CA ASP A 151 30.59 -8.35 2.89
C ASP A 151 29.94 -8.45 1.52
N LYS A 152 30.68 -8.84 0.48
CA LYS A 152 30.21 -8.80 -0.91
C LYS A 152 29.01 -9.72 -1.21
N GLY A 153 28.16 -9.23 -2.12
CA GLY A 153 27.20 -10.03 -2.85
C GLY A 153 25.89 -10.26 -2.11
N LYS A 154 24.94 -10.87 -2.82
CA LYS A 154 23.54 -11.04 -2.40
C LYS A 154 23.36 -11.65 -1.01
N ARG A 155 24.23 -12.58 -0.59
CA ARG A 155 24.05 -13.31 0.69
C ARG A 155 24.13 -12.42 1.93
N ALA A 156 24.77 -11.25 1.79
CA ALA A 156 24.82 -10.23 2.83
C ALA A 156 23.91 -9.03 2.49
N GLY A 157 23.09 -9.13 1.45
CA GLY A 157 22.17 -8.08 1.01
C GLY A 157 20.97 -7.88 1.95
N LEU A 158 20.15 -6.90 1.61
CA LEU A 158 18.88 -6.59 2.26
C LEU A 158 17.72 -7.16 1.42
N ASP A 159 16.90 -7.99 2.03
CA ASP A 159 15.63 -8.41 1.44
C ASP A 159 14.62 -7.25 1.56
N VAL A 160 14.18 -6.72 0.42
CA VAL A 160 13.22 -5.60 0.35
C VAL A 160 11.83 -6.14 0.07
N SER A 161 10.89 -5.75 0.92
CA SER A 161 9.49 -6.16 0.94
C SER A 161 8.59 -4.95 1.06
N ALA A 162 7.36 -5.09 0.54
CA ALA A 162 6.32 -4.07 0.65
C ALA A 162 5.17 -4.59 1.49
N THR A 163 4.75 -3.76 2.45
CA THR A 163 3.54 -3.94 3.24
C THR A 163 2.46 -3.02 2.68
N PHE A 164 1.35 -3.62 2.28
CA PHE A 164 0.15 -2.93 1.82
C PHE A 164 -0.81 -2.84 3.00
N ASP A 165 -1.26 -1.63 3.33
CA ASP A 165 -2.20 -1.32 4.41
C ASP A 165 -3.46 -0.65 3.85
N TRP A 166 -4.59 -1.33 3.99
CA TRP A 166 -5.86 -0.88 3.48
C TRP A 166 -6.55 0.05 4.48
N VAL A 167 -6.37 1.36 4.27
CA VAL A 167 -6.82 2.40 5.20
C VAL A 167 -8.29 2.76 4.98
N ASN A 168 -8.76 2.89 3.73
CA ASN A 168 -10.14 3.25 3.44
C ASN A 168 -10.74 2.50 2.23
N ASP A 169 -11.98 2.02 2.41
CA ASP A 169 -12.77 1.38 1.38
C ASP A 169 -13.74 2.39 0.73
N PRO A 170 -13.57 2.75 -0.57
CA PRO A 170 -14.50 3.63 -1.26
C PRO A 170 -15.89 2.99 -1.45
N THR A 171 -16.00 1.67 -1.32
CA THR A 171 -17.28 0.94 -1.44
C THR A 171 -18.06 0.87 -0.12
N SER A 172 -17.49 1.32 0.99
CA SER A 172 -18.20 1.52 2.26
C SER A 172 -19.01 2.81 2.30
N GLY A 173 -19.59 3.21 1.16
CA GLY A 173 -20.66 4.20 1.15
C GLY A 173 -21.78 3.67 2.05
N GLY A 174 -21.84 4.20 3.28
CA GLY A 174 -22.71 3.70 4.33
C GLY A 174 -24.09 3.39 3.75
N VAL A 175 -24.53 2.16 3.93
CA VAL A 175 -25.91 1.78 3.61
C VAL A 175 -26.80 2.87 4.19
N PRO A 176 -27.70 3.50 3.39
CA PRO A 176 -28.63 4.46 3.94
C PRO A 176 -29.57 3.78 4.95
N GLU A 177 -29.11 3.67 6.18
CA GLU A 177 -29.93 3.42 7.36
C GLU A 177 -30.77 4.65 7.77
N PRO A 178 -31.26 5.51 6.84
CA PRO A 178 -32.48 6.28 7.13
C PRO A 178 -33.72 5.86 6.32
N ALA A 179 -33.59 5.18 5.17
CA ALA A 179 -34.72 4.96 4.27
C ALA A 179 -35.69 3.87 4.78
N SER A 180 -35.16 2.78 5.33
CA SER A 180 -35.98 1.69 5.89
C SER A 180 -36.83 2.16 7.08
N TRP A 181 -36.26 3.06 7.90
CA TRP A 181 -36.96 3.63 9.05
C TRP A 181 -38.06 4.58 8.61
N ALA A 182 -37.78 5.43 7.61
CA ALA A 182 -38.78 6.31 7.03
C ALA A 182 -39.95 5.53 6.40
N LEU A 183 -39.68 4.44 5.69
CA LEU A 183 -40.71 3.59 5.09
C LEU A 183 -41.53 2.82 6.13
N MET A 184 -40.90 2.33 7.20
CA MET A 184 -41.61 1.71 8.33
C MET A 184 -42.56 2.72 8.99
N ILE A 185 -42.06 3.92 9.31
CA ILE A 185 -42.86 4.97 9.96
C ILE A 185 -44.00 5.41 9.04
N ALA A 186 -43.73 5.61 7.74
CA ALA A 186 -44.76 5.95 6.76
C ALA A 186 -45.81 4.83 6.62
N GLY A 187 -45.38 3.56 6.55
CA GLY A 187 -46.24 2.39 6.48
C GLY A 187 -47.14 2.26 7.71
N PHE A 188 -46.57 2.35 8.91
CA PHE A 188 -47.33 2.33 10.17
C PHE A 188 -48.24 3.55 10.32
N GLY A 189 -47.80 4.73 9.88
CA GLY A 189 -48.61 5.94 9.86
C GLY A 189 -49.85 5.80 8.96
N MET A 190 -49.69 5.26 7.75
CA MET A 190 -50.80 5.00 6.83
C MET A 190 -51.75 3.91 7.36
N ALA A 191 -51.22 2.81 7.90
CA ALA A 191 -52.02 1.75 8.52
C ALA A 191 -52.83 2.28 9.72
N GLY A 192 -52.21 3.08 10.59
CA GLY A 192 -52.89 3.73 11.71
C GLY A 192 -53.98 4.70 11.25
N ALA A 193 -53.71 5.52 10.24
CA ALA A 193 -54.66 6.48 9.69
C ALA A 193 -55.91 5.80 9.09
N THR A 194 -55.72 4.72 8.34
CA THR A 194 -56.82 3.94 7.75
C THR A 194 -57.70 3.26 8.80
N LEU A 195 -57.10 2.68 9.85
CA LEU A 195 -57.84 2.11 10.98
C LEU A 195 -58.65 3.17 11.73
N ARG A 196 -58.10 4.38 11.93
CA ARG A 196 -58.80 5.50 12.57
C ARG A 196 -60.01 5.96 11.76
N ARG A 197 -59.90 6.04 10.43
CA ARG A 197 -61.00 6.43 9.53
C ARG A 197 -62.18 5.45 9.60
N ARG A 198 -61.90 4.14 9.70
CA ARG A 198 -62.95 3.11 9.82
C ARG A 198 -63.75 3.22 11.11
N ARG A 199 -63.11 3.54 12.24
CA ARG A 199 -63.82 3.72 13.52
C ARG A 199 -64.79 4.90 13.50
N VAL A 200 -64.41 6.00 12.85
CA VAL A 200 -65.28 7.18 12.71
C VAL A 200 -66.50 6.87 11.84
N ALA A 201 -66.32 6.13 10.74
CA ALA A 201 -67.42 5.72 9.87
C ALA A 201 -68.42 4.77 10.56
N VAL A 202 -67.96 3.90 11.47
CA VAL A 202 -68.82 2.97 12.23
C VAL A 202 -69.56 3.67 13.39
N ALA A 203 -69.02 4.77 13.93
CA ALA A 203 -69.68 5.53 15.00
C ALA A 203 -70.71 6.56 14.49
N ALA A 204 -70.73 6.84 13.19
CA ALA A 204 -71.67 7.77 12.55
C ALA A 204 -72.86 7.07 11.85
N ALA A 205 -72.93 5.74 11.95
CA ALA A 205 -74.04 4.90 11.49
C ALA A 205 -74.85 4.40 12.68
#